data_AF-A0A6C0EGP7-F1
#
_entry.id   AF-A0A6C0EGP7-F1
#
_cell.length_a   1.000
_cell.length_b   1.000
_cell.length_c   1.000
_cell.angle_alpha   90.00
_cell.angle_beta   90.00
_cell.angle_gamma   90.00
#
_symmetry.space_group_name_H-M   'P 1'
#
loop_
_entity.id
_entity.type
_entity.pdbx_description
1 polymer ?
#
loop_
_entity_poly.entity_id
_entity_poly.type
_entity_poly.pdbx_seq_one_letter_code
_entity_poly.pdbx_strand_id
1 'polypeptide(L)'
;MYIGWDIGIKNLSYCLLDDVTDNNTEDTSNQENIISLSGKKIKIVDWGVINVVDDVSIGTPSFEKRTPINCGFGNCKKKGVYCHKEKTNNNYFGLCTIHYKKVGDNHKNDFIFLEKKPKCCKEECKKLATYYTTAHEYITYCGVHYNQLKKKEPTVECVKVDKKVKATSIHLTKLATSLYKLLDKVPIILKVNCVLLENQPVLKNPTMKSVQMLLYGYYVIRGISDYRKGKLEKPIETIKCYSANQKNKLVSLLDEDQQTYITDVLKQVKSKYTKNKKGSIMITERILSHKMEPSTKWKDVFNSSKKKDDLADSLLMTLHYLLK
;
A
#
# COMPACT_ATOMS: atom_id res chain seq x y z
N MET A 1 -1.83 -25.84 -4.82
CA MET A 1 -1.61 -24.42 -4.45
C MET A 1 -2.90 -23.59 -4.47
N TYR A 2 -3.00 -22.65 -3.53
CA TYR A 2 -4.16 -21.80 -3.23
C TYR A 2 -3.70 -20.34 -3.17
N ILE A 3 -4.55 -19.41 -3.59
CA ILE A 3 -4.32 -17.97 -3.37
C ILE A 3 -5.50 -17.36 -2.64
N GLY A 4 -5.23 -16.56 -1.61
CA GLY A 4 -6.23 -15.70 -0.99
C GLY A 4 -5.91 -14.23 -1.16
N TRP A 5 -6.93 -13.44 -1.46
CA TRP A 5 -6.85 -12.01 -1.71
C TRP A 5 -7.63 -11.22 -0.66
N ASP A 6 -6.95 -10.29 0.01
CA ASP A 6 -7.56 -9.16 0.74
C ASP A 6 -7.71 -7.98 -0.24
N ILE A 7 -8.93 -7.45 -0.35
CA ILE A 7 -9.31 -6.62 -1.50
C ILE A 7 -9.53 -5.17 -1.08
N GLY A 8 -8.55 -4.33 -1.35
CA GLY A 8 -8.66 -2.88 -1.29
C GLY A 8 -8.87 -2.22 -2.66
N ILE A 9 -9.35 -0.97 -2.66
CA ILE A 9 -9.43 -0.18 -3.91
C ILE A 9 -8.03 0.18 -4.42
N LYS A 10 -7.12 0.53 -3.50
CA LYS A 10 -5.75 0.95 -3.84
C LYS A 10 -4.76 -0.20 -3.83
N ASN A 11 -4.88 -1.07 -2.84
CA ASN A 11 -3.94 -2.14 -2.59
C ASN A 11 -4.69 -3.45 -2.59
N LEU A 12 -4.11 -4.47 -3.21
CA LEU A 12 -4.56 -5.84 -3.15
C LEU A 12 -3.47 -6.63 -2.46
N SER A 13 -3.78 -7.27 -1.34
CA SER A 13 -2.81 -8.15 -0.68
C SER A 13 -3.16 -9.58 -1.03
N TYR A 14 -2.16 -10.40 -1.32
CA TYR A 14 -2.37 -11.80 -1.68
C TYR A 14 -1.38 -12.70 -0.97
N CYS A 15 -1.83 -13.90 -0.61
CA CYS A 15 -0.97 -14.95 -0.08
C CYS A 15 -1.17 -16.25 -0.86
N LEU A 16 -0.06 -16.81 -1.35
CA LEU A 16 0.02 -18.03 -2.12
C LEU A 16 0.50 -19.17 -1.20
N LEU A 17 -0.37 -20.15 -0.97
CA LEU A 17 -0.12 -21.26 -0.05
C LEU A 17 -0.15 -22.60 -0.79
N ASP A 18 0.78 -23.48 -0.47
CA ASP A 18 0.77 -24.86 -0.96
C ASP A 18 0.67 -25.84 0.22
N ASP A 19 -0.28 -26.77 0.14
CA ASP A 19 -0.42 -27.84 1.14
C ASP A 19 0.58 -28.93 0.79
N VAL A 20 1.62 -29.07 1.60
CA VAL A 20 2.75 -29.99 1.40
C VAL A 20 2.76 -31.11 2.43
N THR A 21 1.61 -31.37 3.07
CA THR A 21 1.47 -32.35 4.16
C THR A 21 1.93 -33.75 3.75
N ASP A 22 1.55 -34.20 2.55
CA ASP A 22 1.84 -35.56 2.05
C ASP A 22 3.17 -35.67 1.28
N ASN A 23 3.89 -34.56 1.09
CA ASN A 23 5.18 -34.59 0.42
C ASN A 23 6.23 -35.11 1.40
N ASN A 24 6.79 -36.30 1.15
CA ASN A 24 7.99 -36.82 1.81
C ASN A 24 9.19 -35.94 1.42
N THR A 25 9.27 -34.72 1.94
CA THR A 25 10.44 -33.86 1.76
C THR A 25 11.56 -34.35 2.69
N GLU A 26 12.24 -35.41 2.29
CA GLU A 26 13.58 -35.77 2.80
C GLU A 26 14.66 -34.80 2.30
N ASP A 27 14.30 -33.89 1.39
CA ASP A 27 15.17 -32.79 0.97
C ASP A 27 15.20 -31.69 2.06
N THR A 28 16.09 -31.91 3.02
CA THR A 28 16.40 -31.06 4.18
C THR A 28 16.92 -29.67 3.80
N SER A 29 17.13 -29.39 2.51
CA SER A 29 17.66 -28.12 2.01
C SER A 29 16.63 -26.99 1.82
N ASN A 30 15.32 -27.27 1.92
CA ASN A 30 14.26 -26.33 1.52
C ASN A 30 13.08 -26.23 2.52
N GLN A 31 13.34 -26.44 3.82
CA GLN A 31 12.32 -26.30 4.88
C GLN A 31 11.90 -24.85 5.19
N GLU A 32 12.48 -23.85 4.53
CA GLU A 32 12.07 -22.46 4.70
C GLU A 32 10.61 -22.24 4.25
N ASN A 33 9.90 -21.39 4.99
CA ASN A 33 8.55 -20.92 4.64
C ASN A 33 7.41 -21.93 4.84
N ILE A 34 7.62 -22.98 5.65
CA ILE A 34 6.58 -23.95 5.99
C ILE A 34 5.97 -23.60 7.37
N ILE A 35 4.65 -23.50 7.40
CA ILE A 35 3.83 -23.36 8.61
C ILE A 35 3.27 -24.74 8.96
N SER A 36 3.48 -25.18 10.19
CA SER A 36 2.89 -26.41 10.73
C SER A 36 1.71 -26.07 11.65
N LEU A 37 0.48 -26.39 11.24
CA LEU A 37 -0.74 -26.13 12.03
C LEU A 37 -1.72 -27.29 11.88
N SER A 38 -2.25 -27.79 13.00
CA SER A 38 -3.27 -28.86 13.02
C SER A 38 -2.89 -30.11 12.22
N GLY A 39 -1.62 -30.53 12.28
CA GLY A 39 -1.12 -31.69 11.53
C GLY A 39 -0.89 -31.44 10.04
N LYS A 40 -1.22 -30.25 9.52
CA LYS A 40 -0.90 -29.84 8.15
C LYS A 40 0.44 -29.12 8.08
N LYS A 41 1.16 -29.33 6.98
CA LYS A 41 2.35 -28.56 6.59
C LYS A 41 1.99 -27.68 5.39
N ILE A 42 2.03 -26.37 5.57
CA ILE A 42 1.58 -25.40 4.58
C ILE A 42 2.74 -24.47 4.22
N LYS A 43 3.19 -24.51 2.97
CA LYS A 43 4.26 -23.64 2.47
C LYS A 43 3.70 -22.30 1.99
N ILE A 44 4.25 -21.18 2.47
CA ILE A 44 4.05 -19.87 1.86
C ILE A 44 4.96 -19.76 0.64
N VAL A 45 4.36 -19.82 -0.54
CA VAL A 45 5.07 -19.74 -1.83
C VAL A 45 5.37 -18.29 -2.21
N ASP A 46 4.37 -17.41 -2.07
CA ASP A 46 4.51 -15.98 -2.32
C ASP A 46 3.52 -15.18 -1.45
N TRP A 47 3.88 -13.96 -1.05
CA TRP A 47 3.04 -13.12 -0.20
C TRP A 47 3.38 -11.65 -0.40
N GLY A 48 2.39 -10.85 -0.78
CA GLY A 48 2.69 -9.49 -1.21
C GLY A 48 1.50 -8.56 -1.28
N VAL A 49 1.80 -7.31 -1.64
CA VAL A 49 0.82 -6.23 -1.84
C VAL A 49 1.03 -5.59 -3.20
N ILE A 50 -0.01 -5.55 -4.01
CA ILE A 50 -0.04 -4.89 -5.32
C ILE A 50 -0.75 -3.54 -5.17
N ASN A 51 -0.07 -2.43 -5.48
CA ASN A 51 -0.67 -1.10 -5.51
C ASN A 51 -1.19 -0.77 -6.91
N VAL A 52 -2.51 -0.70 -7.05
CA VAL A 52 -3.23 -0.50 -8.32
C VAL A 52 -3.25 0.97 -8.76
N VAL A 53 -3.00 1.92 -7.85
CA VAL A 53 -3.26 3.36 -8.08
C VAL A 53 -2.02 4.16 -8.45
N ASP A 54 -0.82 3.61 -8.26
CA ASP A 54 0.41 4.32 -8.61
C ASP A 54 0.48 4.61 -10.13
N ASP A 55 0.05 3.65 -10.97
CA ASP A 55 -0.04 3.80 -12.43
C ASP A 55 -1.12 4.81 -12.89
N VAL A 56 -2.16 5.06 -12.08
CA VAL A 56 -3.26 5.99 -12.41
C VAL A 56 -2.90 7.44 -12.11
N SER A 57 -1.90 7.67 -11.25
CA SER A 57 -1.43 8.99 -10.82
C SER A 57 -0.23 9.53 -11.60
N ILE A 58 0.23 8.79 -12.60
CA ILE A 58 1.28 9.23 -13.53
C ILE A 58 0.74 10.45 -14.30
N GLY A 59 1.44 11.58 -14.20
CA GLY A 59 1.09 12.83 -14.91
C GLY A 59 0.25 13.86 -14.13
N THR A 60 -0.31 13.56 -12.95
CA THR A 60 -0.99 14.61 -12.16
C THR A 60 0.02 15.44 -11.35
N PRO A 61 -0.01 16.78 -11.46
CA PRO A 61 0.81 17.67 -10.66
C PRO A 61 0.51 17.49 -9.17
N SER A 62 1.54 17.21 -8.38
CA SER A 62 1.42 17.05 -6.91
C SER A 62 2.58 17.72 -6.19
N PHE A 63 2.31 18.24 -5.00
CA PHE A 63 3.36 18.82 -4.15
C PHE A 63 4.36 17.79 -3.63
N GLU A 64 3.96 16.51 -3.58
CA GLU A 64 4.79 15.40 -3.10
C GLU A 64 5.86 14.99 -4.13
N LYS A 65 5.67 15.33 -5.42
CA LYS A 65 6.59 15.03 -6.53
C LYS A 65 7.68 16.09 -6.75
N ARG A 66 7.70 17.19 -5.98
CA ARG A 66 8.69 18.26 -6.13
C ARG A 66 10.10 17.76 -5.84
N THR A 67 11.06 18.29 -6.59
CA THR A 67 12.49 18.00 -6.43
C THR A 67 12.94 18.32 -5.01
N PRO A 68 13.37 17.33 -4.19
CA PRO A 68 13.83 17.59 -2.84
C PRO A 68 15.01 18.58 -2.84
N ILE A 69 14.95 19.60 -1.98
CA ILE A 69 16.03 20.58 -1.85
C ILE A 69 16.98 20.18 -0.72
N ASN A 70 18.28 20.24 -0.99
CA ASN A 70 19.34 20.04 -0.01
C ASN A 70 19.87 21.38 0.52
N CYS A 71 20.52 21.36 1.68
CA CYS A 71 21.18 22.55 2.22
C CYS A 71 22.41 22.91 1.37
N GLY A 72 22.44 24.10 0.77
CA GLY A 72 23.56 24.58 -0.06
C GLY A 72 24.67 25.30 0.70
N PHE A 73 24.68 25.26 2.04
CA PHE A 73 25.66 25.98 2.84
C PHE A 73 26.89 25.11 3.12
N GLY A 74 28.02 25.44 2.48
CA GLY A 74 29.27 24.67 2.58
C GLY A 74 29.08 23.19 2.23
N ASN A 75 29.68 22.30 3.02
CA ASN A 75 29.59 20.85 2.82
C ASN A 75 28.42 20.19 3.58
N CYS A 76 27.33 20.93 3.82
CA CYS A 76 26.20 20.42 4.59
C CYS A 76 25.40 19.34 3.84
N LYS A 77 25.28 18.14 4.43
CA LYS A 77 24.50 17.02 3.87
C LYS A 77 23.04 16.96 4.34
N LYS A 78 22.56 17.97 5.08
CA LYS A 78 21.19 17.98 5.63
C LYS A 78 20.18 18.43 4.57
N LYS A 79 18.95 17.95 4.69
CA LYS A 79 17.82 18.41 3.87
C LYS A 79 17.55 19.91 4.10
N GLY A 80 17.26 20.63 3.02
CA GLY A 80 16.77 22.00 3.07
C GLY A 80 15.31 22.05 3.52
N VAL A 81 15.01 22.90 4.50
CA VAL A 81 13.64 23.18 4.96
C VAL A 81 13.23 24.64 4.69
N TYR A 82 14.15 25.44 4.18
CA TYR A 82 13.91 26.77 3.62
C TYR A 82 14.44 26.80 2.19
N CYS A 83 13.73 27.45 1.26
CA CYS A 83 14.15 27.64 -0.13
C CYS A 83 14.22 29.13 -0.42
N HIS A 84 15.30 29.60 -1.03
CA HIS A 84 15.39 30.97 -1.50
C HIS A 84 14.32 31.22 -2.59
N LYS A 85 13.77 32.44 -2.66
CA LYS A 85 12.73 32.82 -3.65
C LYS A 85 13.27 32.93 -5.07
N GLU A 86 14.57 33.19 -5.20
CA GLU A 86 15.27 33.24 -6.48
C GLU A 86 16.08 31.97 -6.72
N LYS A 87 16.19 31.58 -7.99
CA LYS A 87 17.02 30.47 -8.46
C LYS A 87 18.36 30.99 -8.96
N THR A 88 19.40 30.18 -8.81
CA THR A 88 20.71 30.43 -9.42
C THR A 88 20.97 29.37 -10.48
N ASN A 89 21.18 29.75 -11.74
CA ASN A 89 21.35 28.81 -12.86
C ASN A 89 20.23 27.76 -12.93
N ASN A 90 18.98 28.18 -12.75
CA ASN A 90 17.78 27.33 -12.65
C ASN A 90 17.74 26.33 -11.47
N ASN A 91 18.72 26.36 -10.57
CA ASN A 91 18.76 25.50 -9.40
C ASN A 91 18.17 26.19 -8.16
N TYR A 92 17.47 25.41 -7.33
CA TYR A 92 16.98 25.88 -6.03
C TYR A 92 18.13 25.93 -5.02
N PHE A 93 18.23 27.04 -4.29
CA PHE A 93 19.11 27.15 -3.14
C PHE A 93 18.31 26.95 -1.85
N GLY A 94 18.68 25.95 -1.05
CA GLY A 94 18.01 25.67 0.22
C GLY A 94 18.90 25.73 1.44
N LEU A 95 18.27 25.90 2.60
CA LEU A 95 18.94 25.90 3.91
C LEU A 95 18.23 24.95 4.87
N CYS A 96 19.02 24.22 5.67
CA CYS A 96 18.49 23.52 6.84
C CYS A 96 18.16 24.52 7.97
N THR A 97 17.42 24.09 8.98
CA THR A 97 17.02 24.95 10.11
C THR A 97 18.19 25.64 10.79
N ILE A 98 19.33 24.97 10.92
CA ILE A 98 20.52 25.52 11.59
C ILE A 98 21.15 26.63 10.76
N HIS A 99 21.28 26.43 9.45
CA HIS A 99 21.89 27.43 8.57
C HIS A 99 20.96 28.59 8.28
N TYR A 100 19.64 28.37 8.24
CA TYR A 100 18.67 29.45 8.17
C TYR A 100 18.74 30.39 9.38
N LYS A 101 19.00 29.87 10.59
CA LYS A 101 19.19 30.71 11.80
C LYS A 101 20.40 31.65 11.71
N LYS A 102 21.37 31.35 10.85
CA LYS A 102 22.56 32.19 10.63
C LYS A 102 22.33 33.27 9.57
N VAL A 103 21.21 33.23 8.85
CA VAL A 103 20.84 34.26 7.88
C VAL A 103 20.47 35.53 8.65
N GLY A 104 21.06 36.66 8.25
CA GLY A 104 20.74 37.96 8.83
C GLY A 104 19.26 38.29 8.68
N ASP A 105 18.68 38.99 9.66
CA ASP A 105 17.22 39.21 9.72
C ASP A 105 16.65 39.87 8.46
N ASN A 106 17.41 40.78 7.85
CA ASN A 106 17.03 41.47 6.62
C ASN A 106 16.82 40.52 5.42
N HIS A 107 17.46 39.34 5.44
CA HIS A 107 17.41 38.35 4.35
C HIS A 107 16.48 37.17 4.65
N LYS A 108 15.90 37.08 5.85
CA LYS A 108 15.01 35.97 6.20
C LYS A 108 13.77 35.94 5.31
N ASN A 109 13.28 37.10 4.89
CA ASN A 109 12.12 37.23 4.00
C ASN A 109 12.41 36.75 2.57
N ASP A 110 13.67 36.53 2.20
CA ASP A 110 14.06 36.00 0.88
C ASP A 110 13.83 34.48 0.80
N PHE A 111 13.49 33.83 1.91
CA PHE A 111 13.30 32.39 1.99
C PHE A 111 11.83 31.99 2.24
N ILE A 112 11.45 30.86 1.66
CA ILE A 112 10.15 30.20 1.81
C ILE A 112 10.34 28.98 2.71
N PHE A 113 9.55 28.89 3.77
CA PHE A 113 9.53 27.69 4.61
C PHE A 113 8.81 26.53 3.90
N LEU A 114 9.49 25.39 3.79
CA LEU A 114 9.03 24.22 3.06
C LEU A 114 8.16 23.33 3.96
N GLU A 115 6.90 23.75 4.16
CA GLU A 115 5.94 22.99 4.94
C GLU A 115 5.55 21.67 4.25
N LYS A 116 5.28 20.62 5.05
CA LYS A 116 4.78 19.32 4.57
C LYS A 116 3.46 19.44 3.80
N LYS A 117 2.63 20.44 4.14
CA LYS A 117 1.43 20.84 3.41
C LYS A 117 1.63 22.28 2.95
N PRO A 118 1.92 22.55 1.66
CA PRO A 118 2.21 23.90 1.21
C PRO A 118 1.06 24.88 1.47
N LYS A 119 1.39 26.02 2.06
CA LYS A 119 0.48 27.16 2.25
C LYS A 119 0.62 28.19 1.13
N CYS A 120 -0.36 29.09 1.05
CA CYS A 120 -0.26 30.25 0.19
C CYS A 120 0.92 31.14 0.59
N CYS A 121 1.72 31.60 -0.38
CA CYS A 121 2.84 32.51 -0.15
C CYS A 121 2.43 33.97 0.06
N LYS A 122 1.14 34.30 -0.05
CA LYS A 122 0.66 35.65 0.21
C LYS A 122 0.71 35.89 1.72
N GLU A 123 1.30 37.01 2.12
CA GLU A 123 1.38 37.46 3.51
C GLU A 123 0.00 37.35 4.18
N GLU A 124 0.02 36.94 5.46
CA GLU A 124 -1.16 36.74 6.31
C GLU A 124 -2.11 35.61 5.86
N CYS A 125 -1.90 35.00 4.69
CA CYS A 125 -2.75 33.92 4.20
C CYS A 125 -2.37 32.56 4.79
N LYS A 126 -3.26 31.99 5.60
CA LYS A 126 -3.07 30.65 6.20
C LYS A 126 -3.70 29.50 5.39
N LYS A 127 -4.32 29.79 4.23
CA LYS A 127 -4.99 28.78 3.40
C LYS A 127 -3.98 27.86 2.72
N LEU A 128 -4.35 26.58 2.58
CA LEU A 128 -3.57 25.61 1.80
C LEU A 128 -3.49 26.04 0.33
N ALA A 129 -2.33 25.83 -0.26
CA ALA A 129 -2.12 26.08 -1.67
C ALA A 129 -2.78 25.00 -2.54
N THR A 130 -3.17 25.40 -3.74
CA THR A 130 -3.66 24.49 -4.80
C THR A 130 -3.01 24.82 -6.15
N TYR A 131 -2.08 25.77 -6.18
CA TYR A 131 -1.33 26.19 -7.36
C TYR A 131 0.13 26.45 -7.00
N TYR A 132 1.03 26.27 -7.95
CA TYR A 132 2.41 26.78 -7.89
C TYR A 132 2.82 27.40 -9.23
N THR A 133 3.80 28.30 -9.22
CA THR A 133 4.32 28.91 -10.46
C THR A 133 5.26 27.96 -11.21
N THR A 134 5.20 27.90 -12.53
CA THR A 134 6.15 27.09 -13.34
C THR A 134 7.58 27.58 -13.17
N ALA A 135 7.77 28.90 -13.03
CA ALA A 135 9.07 29.51 -12.76
C ALA A 135 9.68 29.08 -11.42
N HIS A 136 8.86 28.86 -10.38
CA HIS A 136 9.31 28.47 -9.06
C HIS A 136 8.30 27.58 -8.33
N GLU A 137 8.58 26.28 -8.25
CA GLU A 137 7.64 25.28 -7.72
C GLU A 137 7.26 25.53 -6.25
N TYR A 138 8.11 26.18 -5.48
CA TYR A 138 7.84 26.49 -4.06
C TYR A 138 7.12 27.81 -3.84
N ILE A 139 6.91 28.63 -4.88
CA ILE A 139 6.03 29.80 -4.79
C ILE A 139 4.61 29.30 -5.10
N THR A 140 3.76 29.32 -4.07
CA THR A 140 2.47 28.64 -4.06
C THR A 140 1.31 29.57 -3.73
N TYR A 141 0.13 29.29 -4.29
CA TYR A 141 -1.08 30.08 -4.06
C TYR A 141 -2.29 29.22 -3.74
N CYS A 142 -3.17 29.71 -2.88
CA CYS A 142 -4.53 29.19 -2.76
C CYS A 142 -5.38 29.64 -3.96
N GLY A 143 -6.52 29.02 -4.20
CA GLY A 143 -7.35 29.36 -5.38
C GLY A 143 -7.77 30.83 -5.46
N VAL A 144 -8.04 31.49 -4.32
CA VAL A 144 -8.39 32.92 -4.29
C VAL A 144 -7.21 33.79 -4.73
N HIS A 145 -6.04 33.57 -4.14
CA HIS A 145 -4.85 34.37 -4.46
C HIS A 145 -4.25 34.03 -5.82
N TYR A 146 -4.46 32.82 -6.34
CA TYR A 146 -4.17 32.49 -7.73
C TYR A 146 -5.01 33.35 -8.69
N ASN A 147 -6.32 33.46 -8.46
CA ASN A 147 -7.19 34.28 -9.31
C ASN A 147 -6.83 35.77 -9.23
N GLN A 148 -6.45 36.27 -8.04
CA GLN A 148 -5.96 37.64 -7.90
C GLN A 148 -4.63 37.86 -8.62
N LEU A 149 -3.69 36.92 -8.51
CA LEU A 149 -2.43 36.94 -9.25
C LEU A 149 -2.70 36.98 -10.76
N LYS A 150 -3.57 36.11 -11.28
CA LYS A 150 -3.92 36.08 -12.70
C LYS A 150 -4.59 37.36 -13.21
N LYS A 151 -5.28 38.11 -12.36
CA LYS A 151 -5.82 39.43 -12.71
C LYS A 151 -4.72 40.48 -12.80
N LYS A 152 -3.74 40.45 -11.89
CA LYS A 152 -2.65 41.44 -11.81
C LYS A 152 -1.51 41.16 -12.80
N GLU A 153 -1.17 39.89 -12.97
CA GLU A 153 -0.04 39.37 -13.76
C GLU A 153 -0.51 38.17 -14.59
N PRO A 154 -1.24 38.39 -15.70
CA PRO A 154 -1.87 37.32 -16.48
C PRO A 154 -0.87 36.32 -17.08
N THR A 155 0.35 36.80 -17.37
CA THR A 155 1.44 36.06 -18.01
C THR A 155 2.12 35.05 -17.08
N VAL A 156 1.94 35.14 -15.75
CA VAL A 156 2.54 34.19 -14.81
C VAL A 156 1.88 32.82 -14.99
N GLU A 157 2.63 31.86 -15.50
CA GLU A 157 2.18 30.49 -15.65
C GLU A 157 2.16 29.76 -14.30
N CYS A 158 1.03 29.12 -14.00
CA CYS A 158 0.85 28.35 -12.78
C CYS A 158 0.27 26.98 -13.11
N VAL A 159 0.70 25.99 -12.35
CA VAL A 159 0.17 24.62 -12.41
C VAL A 159 -0.82 24.42 -11.27
N LYS A 160 -2.03 23.95 -11.59
CA LYS A 160 -3.00 23.51 -10.60
C LYS A 160 -2.58 22.15 -10.06
N VAL A 161 -2.51 22.06 -8.75
CA VAL A 161 -2.26 20.79 -8.07
C VAL A 161 -3.58 20.09 -7.82
N ASP A 162 -3.68 18.87 -8.31
CA ASP A 162 -4.83 18.03 -8.04
C ASP A 162 -4.81 17.64 -6.56
N LYS A 163 -5.95 17.88 -5.89
CA LYS A 163 -6.17 17.27 -4.57
C LYS A 163 -6.05 15.76 -4.75
N LYS A 164 -5.30 15.10 -3.86
CA LYS A 164 -5.12 13.64 -3.86
C LYS A 164 -6.45 12.96 -4.20
N VAL A 165 -6.55 12.40 -5.41
CA VAL A 165 -7.79 11.80 -5.91
C VAL A 165 -8.20 10.73 -4.92
N LYS A 166 -9.44 10.79 -4.43
CA LYS A 166 -9.97 9.75 -3.54
C LYS A 166 -9.96 8.44 -4.33
N ALA A 167 -9.61 7.32 -3.69
CA ALA A 167 -9.58 6.02 -4.37
C ALA A 167 -10.91 5.73 -5.08
N THR A 168 -12.01 6.12 -4.43
CA THR A 168 -13.39 5.94 -4.88
C THR A 168 -13.78 6.82 -6.08
N SER A 169 -13.02 7.87 -6.39
CA SER A 169 -13.27 8.74 -7.54
C SER A 169 -12.43 8.36 -8.77
N ILE A 170 -11.63 7.29 -8.68
CA ILE A 170 -10.91 6.75 -9.84
C ILE A 170 -11.92 6.07 -10.75
N HIS A 171 -11.88 6.41 -12.04
CA HIS A 171 -12.73 5.77 -13.04
C HIS A 171 -12.47 4.26 -13.09
N LEU A 172 -13.53 3.45 -13.04
CA LEU A 172 -13.42 2.00 -12.91
C LEU A 172 -12.63 1.37 -14.06
N THR A 173 -12.77 1.87 -15.29
CA THR A 173 -11.98 1.39 -16.44
C THR A 173 -10.48 1.59 -16.23
N LYS A 174 -10.05 2.74 -15.68
CA LYS A 174 -8.62 2.99 -15.40
C LYS A 174 -8.10 2.06 -14.31
N LEU A 175 -8.93 1.79 -13.31
CA LEU A 175 -8.61 0.84 -12.25
C LEU A 175 -8.48 -0.58 -12.80
N ALA A 176 -9.39 -1.01 -13.67
CA ALA A 176 -9.37 -2.32 -14.32
C ALA A 176 -8.12 -2.51 -15.20
N THR A 177 -7.80 -1.54 -16.06
CA THR A 177 -6.63 -1.62 -16.94
C THR A 177 -5.33 -1.66 -16.15
N SER A 178 -5.21 -0.84 -15.10
CA SER A 178 -4.05 -0.84 -14.20
C SER A 178 -3.93 -2.18 -13.47
N LEU A 179 -5.06 -2.68 -12.93
CA LEU A 179 -5.13 -3.95 -12.23
C LEU A 179 -4.62 -5.09 -13.11
N TYR A 180 -5.17 -5.27 -14.31
CA TYR A 180 -4.81 -6.39 -15.17
C TYR A 180 -3.34 -6.34 -15.60
N LYS A 181 -2.84 -5.16 -15.95
CA LYS A 181 -1.41 -4.96 -16.27
C LYS A 181 -0.50 -5.35 -15.11
N LEU A 182 -0.88 -5.04 -13.87
CA LEU A 182 -0.08 -5.38 -12.69
C LEU A 182 -0.15 -6.88 -12.37
N LEU A 183 -1.33 -7.50 -12.50
CA LEU A 183 -1.49 -8.94 -12.29
C LEU A 183 -0.72 -9.76 -13.32
N ASP A 184 -0.67 -9.32 -14.58
CA ASP A 184 0.11 -9.97 -15.65
C ASP A 184 1.63 -9.97 -15.36
N LYS A 185 2.13 -9.05 -14.52
CA LYS A 185 3.54 -9.04 -14.08
C LYS A 185 3.85 -10.07 -13.00
N VAL A 186 2.83 -10.74 -12.43
CA VAL A 186 2.99 -11.71 -11.35
C VAL A 186 2.43 -13.07 -11.80
N PRO A 187 3.03 -13.73 -12.81
CA PRO A 187 2.44 -14.91 -13.47
C PRO A 187 2.21 -16.10 -12.52
N ILE A 188 2.95 -16.18 -11.41
CA ILE A 188 2.79 -17.24 -10.41
C ILE A 188 1.39 -17.28 -9.79
N ILE A 189 0.66 -16.15 -9.76
CA ILE A 189 -0.72 -16.10 -9.23
C ILE A 189 -1.71 -16.92 -10.08
N LEU A 190 -1.36 -17.30 -11.30
CA LEU A 190 -2.15 -18.17 -12.17
C LEU A 190 -1.81 -19.65 -11.99
N LYS A 191 -0.74 -20.00 -11.27
CA LYS A 191 -0.32 -21.38 -11.02
C LYS A 191 -1.06 -22.01 -9.83
N VAL A 192 -2.34 -21.72 -9.66
CA VAL A 192 -3.15 -22.15 -8.49
C VAL A 192 -4.34 -22.98 -8.92
N ASN A 193 -4.83 -23.85 -8.02
CA ASN A 193 -6.05 -24.62 -8.25
C ASN A 193 -7.28 -23.84 -7.74
N CYS A 194 -7.11 -23.08 -6.66
CA CYS A 194 -8.20 -22.39 -5.98
C CYS A 194 -7.84 -20.92 -5.70
N VAL A 195 -8.74 -20.02 -6.09
CA VAL A 195 -8.68 -18.59 -5.84
C VAL A 195 -9.75 -18.21 -4.82
N LEU A 196 -9.33 -17.63 -3.70
CA LEU A 196 -10.19 -17.09 -2.66
C LEU A 196 -10.15 -15.56 -2.73
N LEU A 197 -11.29 -14.96 -3.03
CA LEU A 197 -11.46 -13.52 -3.07
C LEU A 197 -12.22 -13.09 -1.82
N GLU A 198 -11.67 -12.20 -1.00
CA GLU A 198 -12.42 -11.65 0.13
C GLU A 198 -13.77 -11.09 -0.35
N ASN A 199 -14.85 -11.51 0.32
CA ASN A 199 -16.18 -11.07 -0.05
C ASN A 199 -16.48 -9.67 0.49
N GLN A 200 -16.50 -8.68 -0.41
CA GLN A 200 -16.72 -7.28 -0.06
C GLN A 200 -18.22 -6.92 0.05
N PRO A 201 -18.61 -6.10 1.05
CA PRO A 201 -19.99 -5.68 1.25
C PRO A 201 -20.42 -4.63 0.22
N VAL A 202 -21.39 -4.99 -0.63
CA VAL A 202 -21.88 -4.14 -1.74
C VAL A 202 -22.36 -2.76 -1.25
N LEU A 203 -23.18 -2.73 -0.19
CA LEU A 203 -23.82 -1.52 0.30
C LEU A 203 -22.87 -0.57 1.05
N LYS A 204 -21.74 -1.06 1.55
CA LYS A 204 -20.78 -0.24 2.31
C LYS A 204 -19.66 0.32 1.43
N ASN A 205 -19.23 -0.44 0.42
CA ASN A 205 -18.16 -0.01 -0.49
C ASN A 205 -18.33 -0.60 -1.90
N PRO A 206 -19.18 0.00 -2.75
CA PRO A 206 -19.48 -0.53 -4.08
C PRO A 206 -18.27 -0.55 -5.01
N THR A 207 -17.33 0.39 -4.86
CA THR A 207 -16.09 0.41 -5.66
C THR A 207 -15.20 -0.79 -5.32
N MET A 208 -15.03 -1.11 -4.04
CA MET A 208 -14.24 -2.27 -3.60
C MET A 208 -14.89 -3.59 -4.03
N LYS A 209 -16.24 -3.66 -4.03
CA LYS A 209 -16.96 -4.78 -4.65
C LYS A 209 -16.70 -4.88 -6.15
N SER A 210 -16.63 -3.75 -6.85
CA SER A 210 -16.30 -3.74 -8.28
C SER A 210 -14.89 -4.26 -8.53
N VAL A 211 -13.91 -3.88 -7.70
CA VAL A 211 -12.53 -4.44 -7.76
C VAL A 211 -12.53 -5.95 -7.55
N GLN A 212 -13.30 -6.46 -6.58
CA GLN A 212 -13.48 -7.91 -6.40
C GLN A 212 -13.98 -8.57 -7.69
N MET A 213 -14.98 -7.99 -8.36
CA MET A 213 -15.52 -8.55 -9.61
C MET A 213 -14.55 -8.43 -10.79
N LEU A 214 -13.74 -7.37 -10.85
CA LEU A 214 -12.68 -7.24 -11.84
C LEU A 214 -11.61 -8.32 -11.65
N LEU A 215 -11.19 -8.58 -10.41
CA LEU A 215 -10.25 -9.64 -10.08
C LEU A 215 -10.83 -11.04 -10.35
N TYR A 216 -12.12 -11.26 -10.05
CA TYR A 216 -12.83 -12.47 -10.47
C TYR A 216 -12.78 -12.66 -11.99
N GLY A 217 -13.14 -11.62 -12.74
CA GLY A 217 -13.09 -11.63 -14.21
C GLY A 217 -11.69 -11.92 -14.76
N TYR A 218 -10.64 -11.37 -14.14
CA TYR A 218 -9.25 -11.66 -14.49
C TYR A 218 -8.96 -13.16 -14.43
N TYR A 219 -9.31 -13.82 -13.32
CA TYR A 219 -9.07 -15.26 -13.17
C TYR A 219 -9.93 -16.13 -14.10
N VAL A 220 -11.16 -15.71 -14.41
CA VAL A 220 -11.98 -16.39 -15.43
C VAL A 220 -11.33 -16.30 -16.81
N ILE A 221 -10.81 -15.14 -17.18
CA ILE A 221 -10.18 -14.94 -18.49
C ILE A 221 -8.82 -15.63 -18.56
N ARG A 222 -7.93 -15.31 -17.62
CA ARG A 222 -6.51 -15.69 -17.66
C ARG A 222 -6.25 -17.06 -17.07
N GLY A 223 -7.03 -17.51 -16.10
CA GLY A 223 -6.85 -18.79 -15.42
C GLY A 223 -7.68 -19.93 -16.00
N ILE A 224 -8.89 -19.65 -16.48
CA ILE A 224 -9.81 -20.67 -17.01
C ILE A 224 -9.85 -20.64 -18.54
N SER A 225 -10.10 -19.47 -19.14
CA SER A 225 -10.29 -19.37 -20.60
C SER A 225 -8.98 -19.53 -21.36
N ASP A 226 -7.89 -18.93 -20.89
CA ASP A 226 -6.57 -19.10 -21.49
C ASP A 226 -6.04 -20.54 -21.32
N TYR A 227 -6.36 -21.24 -20.22
CA TYR A 227 -6.11 -22.68 -20.09
C TYR A 227 -6.83 -23.48 -21.18
N ARG A 228 -8.13 -23.25 -21.39
CA ARG A 228 -8.91 -23.93 -22.44
C ARG A 228 -8.37 -23.70 -23.86
N LYS A 229 -7.57 -22.64 -24.05
CA LYS A 229 -6.88 -22.31 -25.30
C LYS A 229 -5.46 -22.89 -25.38
N GLY A 230 -5.07 -23.74 -24.42
CA GLY A 230 -3.74 -24.36 -24.36
C GLY A 230 -2.61 -23.43 -23.90
N LYS A 231 -2.92 -22.29 -23.27
CA LYS A 231 -1.89 -21.32 -22.82
C LYS A 231 -1.38 -21.53 -21.39
N LEU A 232 -2.04 -22.40 -20.62
CA LEU A 232 -1.64 -22.75 -19.26
C LEU A 232 -1.54 -24.27 -19.14
N GLU A 233 -0.61 -24.72 -18.31
CA GLU A 233 -0.39 -26.15 -18.04
C GLU A 233 -1.52 -26.77 -17.20
N LYS A 234 -2.11 -25.99 -16.29
CA LYS A 234 -3.15 -26.45 -15.36
C LYS A 234 -4.28 -25.43 -15.26
N PRO A 235 -5.53 -25.88 -15.08
CA PRO A 235 -6.66 -24.98 -14.89
C PRO A 235 -6.70 -24.44 -13.46
N ILE A 236 -7.24 -23.24 -13.33
CA ILE A 236 -7.86 -22.82 -12.06
C ILE A 236 -9.22 -23.50 -11.97
N GLU A 237 -9.39 -24.41 -11.03
CA GLU A 237 -10.61 -25.20 -10.87
C GLU A 237 -11.73 -24.40 -10.19
N THR A 238 -11.35 -23.53 -9.25
CA THR A 238 -12.33 -22.87 -8.37
C THR A 238 -11.96 -21.42 -8.10
N ILE A 239 -12.93 -20.52 -8.24
CA ILE A 239 -12.84 -19.12 -7.80
C ILE A 239 -14.00 -18.85 -6.83
N LYS A 240 -13.70 -18.56 -5.56
CA LYS A 240 -14.68 -18.40 -4.48
C LYS A 240 -14.62 -17.01 -3.87
N CYS A 241 -15.78 -16.39 -3.70
CA CYS A 241 -15.92 -15.22 -2.84
C CYS A 241 -16.04 -15.70 -1.39
N TYR A 242 -14.98 -15.53 -0.61
CA TYR A 242 -14.84 -16.14 0.71
C TYR A 242 -15.03 -15.12 1.84
N SER A 243 -15.70 -15.54 2.91
CA SER A 243 -15.95 -14.69 4.08
C SER A 243 -14.75 -14.71 5.02
N ALA A 244 -14.06 -13.58 5.13
CA ALA A 244 -12.93 -13.40 6.03
C ALA A 244 -13.32 -13.22 7.51
N ASN A 245 -14.62 -13.29 7.85
CA ASN A 245 -15.11 -13.01 9.21
C ASN A 245 -14.63 -14.01 10.27
N GLN A 246 -14.25 -15.22 9.86
CA GLN A 246 -13.84 -16.29 10.76
C GLN A 246 -12.32 -16.49 10.82
N LYS A 247 -11.54 -15.71 10.06
CA LYS A 247 -10.06 -15.84 10.00
C LYS A 247 -9.39 -15.78 11.38
N ASN A 248 -9.93 -14.97 12.30
CA ASN A 248 -9.37 -14.82 13.65
C ASN A 248 -9.69 -16.02 14.57
N LYS A 249 -10.55 -16.96 14.15
CA LYS A 249 -10.76 -18.21 14.89
C LYS A 249 -9.52 -19.10 14.89
N LEU A 250 -8.59 -18.89 13.95
CA LEU A 250 -7.29 -19.59 13.92
C LEU A 250 -6.46 -19.37 15.19
N VAL A 251 -6.81 -18.39 16.04
CA VAL A 251 -6.23 -18.28 17.38
C VAL A 251 -6.34 -19.59 18.16
N SER A 252 -7.40 -20.38 17.97
CA SER A 252 -7.60 -21.67 18.67
C SER A 252 -6.57 -22.74 18.28
N LEU A 253 -5.77 -22.50 17.25
CA LEU A 253 -4.72 -23.43 16.80
C LEU A 253 -3.35 -23.09 17.39
N LEU A 254 -3.25 -22.02 18.18
CA LEU A 254 -2.03 -21.64 18.90
C LEU A 254 -1.98 -22.30 20.29
N ASP A 255 -0.80 -22.35 20.90
CA ASP A 255 -0.65 -22.79 22.29
C ASP A 255 -1.52 -21.93 23.26
N GLU A 256 -2.00 -22.54 24.35
CA GLU A 256 -2.98 -21.94 25.28
C GLU A 256 -2.52 -20.62 25.91
N ASP A 257 -1.22 -20.49 26.20
CA ASP A 257 -0.60 -19.28 26.71
C ASP A 257 -0.70 -18.12 25.70
N GLN A 258 -0.49 -18.41 24.42
CA GLN A 258 -0.62 -17.45 23.31
C GLN A 258 -2.08 -17.05 23.09
N GLN A 259 -3.00 -18.00 23.17
CA GLN A 259 -4.44 -17.72 23.09
C GLN A 259 -4.88 -16.76 24.20
N THR A 260 -4.46 -17.04 25.43
CA THR A 260 -4.75 -16.22 26.61
C THR A 260 -4.19 -14.81 26.44
N TYR A 261 -2.91 -14.70 26.08
CA TYR A 261 -2.25 -13.43 25.83
C TYR A 261 -2.97 -12.57 24.78
N ILE A 262 -3.28 -13.16 23.61
CA ILE A 262 -3.99 -12.44 22.53
C ILE A 262 -5.36 -11.99 23.04
N THR A 263 -6.10 -12.87 23.72
CA THR A 263 -7.43 -12.57 24.24
C THR A 263 -7.41 -11.40 25.22
N ASP A 264 -6.47 -11.37 26.15
CA ASP A 264 -6.35 -10.32 27.16
C ASP A 264 -5.97 -8.97 26.56
N VAL A 265 -5.03 -8.96 25.62
CA VAL A 265 -4.67 -7.75 24.87
C VAL A 265 -5.87 -7.21 24.07
N LEU A 266 -6.69 -8.10 23.50
CA LEU A 266 -7.86 -7.71 22.72
C LEU A 266 -9.06 -7.29 23.57
N LYS A 267 -9.16 -7.68 24.85
CA LYS A 267 -10.19 -7.18 25.79
C LYS A 267 -10.08 -5.67 26.01
N GLN A 268 -8.86 -5.12 25.95
CA GLN A 268 -8.60 -3.69 26.14
C GLN A 268 -8.96 -2.84 24.91
N VAL A 269 -9.25 -3.46 23.76
CA VAL A 269 -9.55 -2.76 22.50
C VAL A 269 -11.04 -2.51 22.36
N LYS A 270 -11.45 -1.24 22.36
CA LYS A 270 -12.87 -0.84 22.37
C LYS A 270 -13.64 -1.17 21.10
N SER A 271 -13.07 -0.88 19.92
CA SER A 271 -13.81 -1.01 18.66
C SER A 271 -13.66 -2.42 18.06
N LYS A 272 -14.77 -3.02 17.60
CA LYS A 272 -14.75 -4.34 16.96
C LYS A 272 -13.84 -4.38 15.73
N TYR A 273 -13.83 -3.32 14.93
CA TYR A 273 -12.98 -3.22 13.75
C TYR A 273 -11.49 -3.20 14.13
N THR A 274 -11.09 -2.35 15.07
CA THR A 274 -9.70 -2.28 15.56
C THR A 274 -9.30 -3.58 16.25
N LYS A 275 -10.23 -4.23 16.97
CA LYS A 275 -10.01 -5.53 17.62
C LYS A 275 -9.73 -6.61 16.58
N ASN A 276 -10.53 -6.69 15.52
CA ASN A 276 -10.31 -7.64 14.43
C ASN A 276 -8.97 -7.41 13.76
N LYS A 277 -8.66 -6.16 13.39
CA LYS A 277 -7.38 -5.78 12.77
C LYS A 277 -6.18 -6.16 13.64
N LYS A 278 -6.22 -5.82 14.93
CA LYS A 278 -5.14 -6.15 15.87
C LYS A 278 -5.00 -7.66 16.06
N GLY A 279 -6.13 -8.36 16.18
CA GLY A 279 -6.16 -9.82 16.31
C GLY A 279 -5.53 -10.54 15.12
N SER A 280 -5.86 -10.13 13.89
CA SER A 280 -5.30 -10.72 12.68
C SER A 280 -3.78 -10.56 12.61
N ILE A 281 -3.26 -9.38 12.97
CA ILE A 281 -1.81 -9.14 13.04
C ILE A 281 -1.17 -10.04 14.10
N MET A 282 -1.70 -10.06 15.33
CA MET A 282 -1.11 -10.84 16.42
C MET A 282 -1.11 -12.35 16.13
N ILE A 283 -2.22 -12.88 15.61
CA ILE A 283 -2.32 -14.30 15.24
C ILE A 283 -1.28 -14.63 14.16
N THR A 284 -1.15 -13.78 13.13
CA THR A 284 -0.16 -13.95 12.07
C THR A 284 1.27 -13.95 12.61
N GLU A 285 1.62 -13.01 13.50
CA GLU A 285 2.96 -12.95 14.13
C GLU A 285 3.29 -14.24 14.90
N ARG A 286 2.29 -14.82 15.59
CA ARG A 286 2.45 -16.10 16.28
C ARG A 286 2.57 -17.27 15.31
N ILE A 287 1.71 -17.37 14.30
CA ILE A 287 1.79 -18.42 13.27
C ILE A 287 3.16 -18.43 12.59
N LEU A 288 3.69 -17.26 12.22
CA LEU A 288 5.02 -17.12 11.59
C LEU A 288 6.20 -17.39 12.55
N SER A 289 5.93 -17.51 13.85
CA SER A 289 6.96 -17.71 14.89
C SER A 289 6.85 -19.06 15.60
N HIS A 290 5.85 -19.89 15.31
CA HIS A 290 5.53 -21.08 16.08
C HIS A 290 6.08 -22.38 15.44
N LYS A 291 6.86 -23.15 16.22
CA LYS A 291 7.26 -24.57 16.05
C LYS A 291 7.59 -25.08 14.63
N MET A 292 8.57 -24.47 13.98
CA MET A 292 9.71 -25.08 13.27
C MET A 292 10.43 -23.98 12.47
N GLU A 293 11.75 -24.14 12.31
CA GLU A 293 12.75 -23.23 11.72
C GLU A 293 12.20 -22.07 10.85
N PRO A 294 12.54 -20.81 11.17
CA PRO A 294 11.84 -19.63 10.72
C PRO A 294 11.77 -19.53 9.20
N SER A 295 10.58 -19.19 8.70
CA SER A 295 10.48 -18.43 7.45
C SER A 295 11.05 -17.02 7.69
N THR A 296 12.37 -16.89 7.85
CA THR A 296 13.06 -15.60 8.09
C THR A 296 12.56 -14.56 7.10
N LYS A 297 12.50 -14.95 5.82
CA LYS A 297 11.93 -14.16 4.73
C LYS A 297 10.53 -13.62 5.03
N TRP A 298 9.51 -14.46 5.22
CA TRP A 298 8.12 -13.97 5.33
C TRP A 298 7.84 -13.27 6.65
N LYS A 299 8.55 -13.65 7.73
CA LYS A 299 8.50 -12.93 8.99
C LYS A 299 9.06 -11.51 8.82
N ASP A 300 10.19 -11.36 8.12
CA ASP A 300 10.80 -10.06 7.86
C ASP A 300 9.96 -9.21 6.90
N VAL A 301 9.42 -9.82 5.83
CA VAL A 301 8.46 -9.15 4.92
C VAL A 301 7.25 -8.65 5.70
N PHE A 302 6.67 -9.49 6.56
CA PHE A 302 5.53 -9.08 7.37
C PHE A 302 5.89 -7.97 8.36
N ASN A 303 7.01 -8.11 9.08
CA ASN A 303 7.42 -7.16 10.11
C ASN A 303 7.82 -5.80 9.56
N SER A 304 8.45 -5.76 8.38
CA SER A 304 8.84 -4.53 7.69
C SER A 304 7.68 -3.85 6.95
N SER A 305 6.58 -4.55 6.72
CA SER A 305 5.43 -4.03 5.99
C SER A 305 4.65 -2.97 6.78
N LYS A 306 4.28 -1.88 6.08
CA LYS A 306 3.30 -0.89 6.59
C LYS A 306 1.85 -1.38 6.46
N LYS A 307 1.66 -2.56 5.86
CA LYS A 307 0.39 -3.16 5.45
C LYS A 307 0.17 -4.51 6.13
N LYS A 308 0.55 -4.61 7.40
CA LYS A 308 0.44 -5.84 8.20
C LYS A 308 -0.98 -6.37 8.27
N ASP A 309 -1.99 -5.50 8.37
CA ASP A 309 -3.38 -5.93 8.43
C ASP A 309 -3.86 -6.54 7.12
N ASP A 310 -3.60 -5.86 5.99
CA ASP A 310 -3.99 -6.36 4.68
C ASP A 310 -3.26 -7.71 4.36
N LEU A 311 -1.97 -7.81 4.72
CA LEU A 311 -1.19 -9.06 4.59
C LEU A 311 -1.74 -10.18 5.47
N ALA A 312 -1.98 -9.91 6.76
CA ALA A 312 -2.53 -10.88 7.71
C ALA A 312 -3.89 -11.40 7.23
N ASP A 313 -4.74 -10.52 6.70
CA ASP A 313 -6.06 -10.89 6.23
C ASP A 313 -6.01 -11.87 5.05
N SER A 314 -5.12 -11.64 4.09
CA SER A 314 -4.90 -12.58 2.97
C SER A 314 -4.37 -13.95 3.42
N LEU A 315 -3.42 -13.99 4.36
CA LEU A 315 -2.85 -15.24 4.89
C LEU A 315 -3.89 -16.02 5.72
N LEU A 316 -4.45 -15.39 6.76
CA LEU A 316 -5.37 -16.05 7.68
C LEU A 316 -6.67 -16.50 7.01
N MET A 317 -7.16 -15.76 6.02
CA MET A 317 -8.31 -16.19 5.23
C MET A 317 -8.01 -17.49 4.47
N THR A 318 -6.83 -17.57 3.85
CA THR A 318 -6.40 -18.75 3.07
C THR A 318 -6.17 -19.94 4.00
N LEU A 319 -5.47 -19.74 5.11
CA LEU A 319 -5.27 -20.78 6.13
C LEU A 319 -6.60 -21.28 6.69
N HIS A 320 -7.53 -20.39 7.01
CA HIS A 320 -8.85 -20.77 7.51
C HIS A 320 -9.65 -21.61 6.50
N TYR A 321 -9.46 -21.38 5.19
CA TYR A 321 -10.06 -22.24 4.17
C TYR A 321 -9.40 -23.63 4.12
N LEU A 322 -8.08 -23.70 4.29
CA LEU A 322 -7.30 -24.95 4.21
C LEU A 322 -7.43 -25.86 5.44
N LEU A 323 -7.67 -25.26 6.60
CA LEU A 323 -7.70 -25.92 7.91
C LEU A 323 -9.12 -26.22 8.39
N LYS A 324 -10.14 -25.83 7.61
CA LYS A 324 -11.54 -26.16 7.88
C LYS A 324 -11.90 -27.51 7.29
#